data_AF-A0A452QZ98-F1
#
_entry.id   AF-A0A452QZ98-F1
#
_cell.length_a   1.000
_cell.length_b   1.000
_cell.length_c   1.000
_cell.angle_alpha   90.00
_cell.angle_beta   90.00
_cell.angle_gamma   90.00
#
_symmetry.space_group_name_H-M   'P 1'
#
loop_
_entity.id
_entity.type
_entity.pdbx_description
1 polymer ?
#
loop_
_entity_poly.entity_id
_entity_poly.type
_entity_poly.pdbx_seq_one_letter_code
_entity_poly.pdbx_strand_id
1 'polypeptide(L)'
;MGVINQPFVSQDLNTLRWKGQCYWGLSYLGTNIHSLQLPASKRKSCDTRSRSRVPEDRSAEAECSHRFSAVISTSEKDAIKAALSRVCGERIFPAAGAGYKSLCVVQGLADIYIFSEDTTFKWDSCAAHAILRAMGGGMVDLRRCLQRSSETGLDLPQLVYHVENEGAVGVDRWANKGGLIAYRSRKQLETFLSLLIPNLAPVGTQT
;
A
#
# COMPACT_ATOMS: atom_id res chain seq x y z
N MET A 1 -15.75 -4.22 -6.68
CA MET A 1 -14.98 -5.46 -6.91
C MET A 1 -13.77 -5.13 -7.78
N GLY A 2 -12.72 -5.94 -7.76
CA GLY A 2 -11.52 -5.69 -8.56
C GLY A 2 -10.78 -6.98 -8.89
N VAL A 3 -10.09 -6.96 -10.03
CA VAL A 3 -9.25 -8.07 -10.52
C VAL A 3 -7.92 -7.48 -11.01
N ILE A 4 -6.81 -8.08 -10.60
CA ILE A 4 -5.47 -7.77 -11.09
C ILE A 4 -4.87 -9.07 -11.63
N ASN A 5 -4.45 -9.06 -12.89
CA ASN A 5 -3.73 -10.19 -13.49
C ASN A 5 -2.29 -9.77 -13.77
N GLN A 6 -1.32 -10.51 -13.21
CA GLN A 6 0.08 -10.41 -13.58
C GLN A 6 0.40 -11.51 -14.61
N PRO A 7 0.61 -11.19 -15.89
CA PRO A 7 0.84 -12.22 -16.91
C PRO A 7 2.19 -12.94 -16.76
N PHE A 8 3.18 -12.26 -16.16
CA PHE A 8 4.57 -12.68 -16.11
C PHE A 8 5.04 -12.78 -14.65
N VAL A 9 4.80 -13.91 -13.99
CA VAL A 9 5.19 -14.14 -12.58
C VAL A 9 6.37 -15.08 -12.46
N SER A 10 6.29 -16.23 -13.13
CA SER A 10 7.40 -17.19 -13.20
C SER A 10 7.60 -17.66 -14.64
N GLN A 11 8.85 -17.78 -15.05
CA GLN A 11 9.23 -18.33 -16.34
C GLN A 11 9.85 -19.71 -16.14
N ASP A 12 9.38 -20.69 -16.90
CA ASP A 12 10.07 -21.96 -17.03
C ASP A 12 11.26 -21.76 -17.98
N LEU A 13 12.49 -21.96 -17.48
CA LEU A 13 13.72 -21.71 -18.25
C LEU A 13 13.96 -22.73 -19.37
N ASN A 14 13.33 -23.91 -19.31
CA ASN A 14 13.46 -24.92 -20.36
C ASN A 14 12.49 -24.66 -21.50
N THR A 15 11.24 -24.31 -21.17
CA THR A 15 10.18 -24.09 -22.18
C THR A 15 10.03 -22.62 -22.58
N LEU A 16 10.69 -21.71 -21.87
CA LEU A 16 10.59 -20.25 -21.97
C LEU A 16 9.16 -19.70 -21.76
N ARG A 17 8.22 -20.53 -21.29
CA ARG A 17 6.82 -20.16 -21.07
C ARG A 17 6.65 -19.44 -19.74
N TRP A 18 5.82 -18.40 -19.76
CA TRP A 18 5.44 -17.65 -18.57
C TRP A 18 4.16 -18.19 -17.95
N LYS A 19 4.13 -18.22 -16.61
CA LYS A 19 2.94 -18.43 -15.81
C LYS A 19 2.56 -17.13 -15.14
N GLY A 20 1.29 -16.77 -15.25
CA GLY A 20 0.71 -15.59 -14.61
C GLY A 20 0.06 -15.92 -13.27
N GLN A 21 -0.40 -14.87 -12.58
CA GLN A 21 -1.16 -14.97 -11.35
C GLN A 21 -2.27 -13.93 -11.33
N CYS A 22 -3.46 -14.35 -10.88
CA CYS A 22 -4.65 -13.52 -10.80
C CYS A 22 -5.02 -13.27 -9.34
N TYR A 23 -5.31 -12.01 -9.02
CA TYR A 23 -5.75 -11.53 -7.71
C TYR A 23 -7.13 -10.90 -7.87
N TRP A 24 -8.02 -11.15 -6.92
CA TRP A 24 -9.36 -10.58 -6.96
C TRP A 24 -9.88 -10.25 -5.56
N GLY A 25 -10.86 -9.35 -5.51
CA GLY A 25 -11.48 -8.92 -4.27
C GLY A 25 -12.85 -8.28 -4.47
N LEU A 26 -13.73 -8.51 -3.49
CA LEU A 26 -15.08 -7.97 -3.44
C LEU A 26 -15.36 -7.43 -2.04
N SER A 27 -15.83 -6.19 -2.00
CA SER A 27 -16.31 -5.50 -0.80
C SER A 27 -17.69 -4.95 -1.12
N TYR A 28 -18.73 -5.53 -0.52
CA TYR A 28 -20.12 -5.17 -0.77
C TYR A 28 -20.97 -5.43 0.47
N LEU A 29 -21.60 -4.39 1.03
CA LEU A 29 -22.53 -4.47 2.18
C LEU A 29 -22.03 -5.37 3.32
N GLY A 30 -20.80 -5.16 3.78
CA GLY A 30 -20.17 -5.96 4.85
C GLY A 30 -19.57 -7.30 4.41
N THR A 31 -19.91 -7.79 3.22
CA THR A 31 -19.25 -8.94 2.61
C THR A 31 -17.88 -8.52 2.08
N ASN A 32 -16.82 -9.10 2.63
CA ASN A 32 -15.44 -8.81 2.23
C ASN A 32 -14.71 -10.12 1.96
N ILE A 33 -14.38 -10.37 0.68
CA ILE A 33 -13.70 -11.59 0.23
C ILE A 33 -12.59 -11.23 -0.76
N HIS A 34 -11.47 -11.96 -0.73
CA HIS A 34 -10.35 -11.75 -1.64
C HIS A 34 -9.55 -13.04 -1.85
N SER A 35 -8.78 -13.08 -2.95
CA SER A 35 -8.02 -14.27 -3.37
C SER A 35 -6.79 -14.59 -2.52
N LEU A 36 -6.25 -13.62 -1.79
CA LEU A 36 -5.09 -13.84 -0.94
C LEU A 36 -5.47 -14.70 0.27
N GLN A 37 -4.88 -15.89 0.36
CA GLN A 37 -5.00 -16.72 1.55
C GLN A 37 -4.11 -16.11 2.64
N LEU A 38 -4.67 -15.90 3.84
CA LEU A 38 -3.86 -15.70 5.03
C LEU A 38 -2.92 -16.90 5.14
N PRO A 39 -1.61 -16.71 5.40
CA PRO A 39 -0.75 -17.84 5.72
C PRO A 39 -1.43 -18.59 6.86
N ALA A 40 -1.88 -19.81 6.59
CA ALA A 40 -2.34 -20.67 7.66
C ALA A 40 -1.19 -20.74 8.66
N SER A 41 -1.42 -20.22 9.87
CA SER A 41 -0.69 -20.66 11.06
C SER A 41 -0.46 -22.15 10.88
N LYS A 42 0.81 -22.57 10.84
CA LYS A 42 1.20 -23.97 10.68
C LYS A 42 0.28 -24.79 11.58
N ARG A 43 -0.70 -25.50 10.99
CA ARG A 43 -1.41 -26.58 11.66
C ARG A 43 -0.35 -27.64 11.92
N LYS A 44 0.37 -27.50 13.02
CA LYS A 44 1.05 -28.63 13.64
C LYS A 44 -0.08 -29.51 14.16
N SER A 45 -0.48 -30.46 13.32
CA SER A 45 -1.08 -31.70 13.77
C SER A 45 -0.25 -32.18 14.95
N CYS A 46 -0.94 -32.48 16.05
CA CYS A 46 -0.37 -33.18 17.17
C CYS A 46 0.26 -34.47 16.63
N ASP A 47 1.55 -34.63 16.87
CA ASP A 47 2.09 -35.97 17.00
C ASP A 47 3.13 -36.02 18.10
N THR A 48 3.09 -37.16 18.77
CA THR A 48 3.44 -37.37 20.16
C THR A 48 4.94 -37.67 20.31
N ARG A 49 5.57 -37.01 21.30
CA ARG A 49 6.81 -37.39 22.04
C ARG A 49 8.09 -37.61 21.23
N SER A 50 9.08 -36.73 21.44
CA SER A 50 10.44 -37.12 21.86
C SER A 50 11.09 -35.96 22.64
N ARG A 51 11.60 -36.26 23.82
CA ARG A 51 12.36 -35.38 24.71
C ARG A 51 13.76 -35.10 24.13
N SER A 52 14.19 -33.84 24.15
CA SER A 52 15.55 -33.46 24.54
C SER A 52 15.60 -31.98 24.92
N ARG A 53 15.98 -31.72 26.19
CA ARG A 53 16.23 -30.39 26.78
C ARG A 53 17.62 -29.89 26.34
N VAL A 54 17.71 -28.65 25.87
CA VAL A 54 18.93 -27.81 25.86
C VAL A 54 18.47 -26.34 26.00
N PRO A 55 19.16 -25.48 26.79
CA PRO A 55 18.54 -24.36 27.48
C PRO A 55 18.40 -23.07 26.65
N GLU A 56 17.62 -22.17 27.24
CA GLU A 56 17.30 -20.80 26.86
C GLU A 56 18.47 -20.01 26.28
N ASP A 57 18.24 -19.37 25.14
CA ASP A 57 18.82 -18.06 24.84
C ASP A 57 17.67 -17.09 24.58
N ARG A 58 17.20 -16.47 25.67
CA ARG A 58 16.21 -15.40 25.68
C ARG A 58 16.93 -14.09 25.37
N SER A 59 17.06 -13.76 24.09
CA SER A 59 17.74 -12.52 23.69
C SER A 59 17.53 -12.21 22.20
N ALA A 60 16.26 -12.13 21.78
CA ALA A 60 15.88 -11.40 20.58
C ALA A 60 14.46 -10.81 20.70
N GLU A 61 14.06 -10.40 21.91
CA GLU A 61 13.10 -9.31 22.07
C GLU A 61 13.86 -7.98 21.86
N ALA A 62 14.47 -7.83 20.69
CA ALA A 62 14.91 -6.54 20.22
C ALA A 62 13.65 -5.86 19.67
N GLU A 63 13.16 -4.86 20.39
CA GLU A 63 12.05 -3.99 20.01
C GLU A 63 12.11 -3.67 18.52
N CYS A 64 11.32 -4.37 17.70
CA CYS A 64 11.13 -3.99 16.32
C CYS A 64 10.23 -2.76 16.36
N SER A 65 10.84 -1.58 16.54
CA SER A 65 10.20 -0.31 16.23
C SER A 65 9.85 -0.40 14.75
N HIS A 66 8.62 -0.85 14.44
CA HIS A 66 8.23 -1.29 13.10
C HIS A 66 8.32 -0.10 12.14
N ARG A 67 9.48 0.01 11.49
CA ARG A 67 9.73 1.02 10.48
C ARG A 67 8.89 0.66 9.26
N PHE A 68 8.02 1.59 8.84
CA PHE A 68 7.17 1.43 7.66
C PHE A 68 7.99 1.10 6.42
N SER A 69 7.37 0.39 5.48
CA SER A 69 7.89 0.20 4.13
C SER A 69 7.02 0.90 3.10
N ALA A 70 7.65 1.59 2.16
CA ALA A 70 6.97 2.33 1.11
C ALA A 70 7.42 1.88 -0.27
N VAL A 71 6.49 1.70 -1.20
CA VAL A 71 6.77 1.57 -2.63
C VAL A 71 6.45 2.89 -3.33
N ILE A 72 7.35 3.36 -4.20
CA ILE A 72 7.23 4.66 -4.87
C ILE A 72 7.50 4.57 -6.38
N SER A 73 7.08 5.58 -7.13
CA SER A 73 7.57 5.77 -8.50
C SER A 73 9.02 6.28 -8.48
N THR A 74 9.80 5.93 -9.50
CA THR A 74 11.12 6.55 -9.71
C THR A 74 11.01 8.06 -9.95
N SER A 75 9.92 8.48 -10.61
CA SER A 75 9.56 9.87 -10.91
C SER A 75 8.99 10.65 -9.72
N GLU A 76 9.04 10.10 -8.50
CA GLU A 76 8.50 10.77 -7.31
C GLU A 76 9.32 12.00 -6.92
N LYS A 77 8.67 13.00 -6.32
CA LYS A 77 9.29 14.28 -5.92
C LYS A 77 10.34 14.07 -4.82
N ASP A 78 11.42 14.83 -4.88
CA ASP A 78 12.52 14.73 -3.90
C ASP A 78 12.09 15.09 -2.49
N ALA A 79 11.15 16.03 -2.33
CA ALA A 79 10.57 16.37 -1.03
C ALA A 79 9.85 15.17 -0.38
N ILE A 80 9.08 14.40 -1.18
CA ILE A 80 8.39 13.19 -0.71
C ILE A 80 9.42 12.10 -0.40
N LYS A 81 10.41 11.89 -1.27
CA LYS A 81 11.51 10.93 -1.05
C LYS A 81 12.25 11.22 0.26
N ALA A 82 12.62 12.48 0.50
CA ALA A 82 13.33 12.90 1.71
C ALA A 82 12.48 12.68 2.98
N ALA A 83 11.20 13.01 2.94
CA ALA A 83 10.29 12.76 4.06
C ALA A 83 10.12 11.26 4.33
N LEU A 84 9.97 10.45 3.27
CA LEU A 84 9.90 8.99 3.38
C LEU A 84 11.20 8.41 3.95
N SER A 85 12.38 8.91 3.57
CA SER A 85 13.66 8.41 4.10
C SER A 85 13.75 8.58 5.62
N ARG A 86 13.11 9.60 6.19
CA ARG A 86 13.05 9.79 7.65
C ARG A 86 12.09 8.82 8.33
N VAL A 87 10.96 8.50 7.68
CA VAL A 87 9.91 7.61 8.24
C VAL A 87 10.21 6.13 8.01
N CYS A 88 10.53 5.76 6.77
CA CYS A 88 10.75 4.38 6.32
C CYS A 88 12.22 3.96 6.36
N GLY A 89 13.16 4.88 6.56
CA GLY A 89 14.59 4.60 6.47
C GLY A 89 14.95 4.07 5.08
N GLU A 90 15.63 2.93 5.04
CA GLU A 90 16.04 2.24 3.80
C GLU A 90 14.91 1.43 3.15
N ARG A 91 13.74 1.30 3.79
CA ARG A 91 12.63 0.47 3.30
C ARG A 91 11.76 1.20 2.27
N ILE A 92 12.40 1.84 1.31
CA ILE A 92 11.76 2.56 0.20
C ILE A 92 12.12 1.85 -1.09
N PHE A 93 11.11 1.36 -1.79
CA PHE A 93 11.29 0.52 -2.98
C PHE A 93 10.75 1.24 -4.22
N PRO A 94 11.62 1.72 -5.12
CA PRO A 94 11.19 2.21 -6.41
C PRO A 94 10.66 1.06 -7.26
N ALA A 95 9.49 1.22 -7.88
CA ALA A 95 8.92 0.21 -8.76
C ALA A 95 8.15 0.81 -9.95
N ALA A 96 8.25 0.15 -11.10
CA ALA A 96 7.51 0.48 -12.31
C ALA A 96 6.06 -0.05 -12.24
N GLY A 97 5.15 0.60 -12.98
CA GLY A 97 3.74 0.22 -13.09
C GLY A 97 2.88 0.64 -11.88
N ALA A 98 1.80 1.40 -12.12
CA ALA A 98 0.88 1.83 -11.06
C ALA A 98 0.13 0.64 -10.43
N GLY A 99 -0.33 -0.28 -11.28
CA GLY A 99 -0.99 -1.51 -10.83
C GLY A 99 -0.06 -2.42 -10.02
N TYR A 100 1.21 -2.57 -10.42
CA TYR A 100 2.18 -3.39 -9.68
C TYR A 100 2.52 -2.80 -8.30
N LYS A 101 2.73 -1.48 -8.20
CA LYS A 101 2.92 -0.81 -6.90
C LYS A 101 1.74 -1.02 -5.96
N SER A 102 0.52 -0.89 -6.49
CA SER A 102 -0.69 -1.17 -5.71
C SER A 102 -0.78 -2.65 -5.30
N LEU A 103 -0.37 -3.56 -6.18
CA LEU A 103 -0.33 -4.99 -5.89
C LEU A 103 0.70 -5.34 -4.80
N CYS A 104 1.85 -4.65 -4.72
CA CYS A 104 2.80 -4.82 -3.61
C CYS A 104 2.14 -4.56 -2.26
N VAL A 105 1.26 -3.55 -2.16
CA VAL A 105 0.49 -3.26 -0.94
C VAL A 105 -0.57 -4.33 -0.68
N VAL A 106 -1.29 -4.75 -1.73
CA VAL A 106 -2.28 -5.84 -1.65
C VAL A 106 -1.63 -7.13 -1.11
N GLN A 107 -0.46 -7.51 -1.61
CA GLN A 107 0.29 -8.69 -1.18
C GLN A 107 0.94 -8.52 0.21
N GLY A 108 1.08 -7.29 0.72
CA GLY A 108 1.82 -6.99 1.95
C GLY A 108 3.34 -7.02 1.80
N LEU A 109 3.85 -6.83 0.58
CA LEU A 109 5.29 -6.64 0.31
C LEU A 109 5.75 -5.23 0.69
N ALA A 110 4.83 -4.26 0.66
CA ALA A 110 5.02 -2.92 1.17
C ALA A 110 3.80 -2.52 2.03
N ASP A 111 4.02 -1.70 3.06
CA ASP A 111 2.93 -1.21 3.91
C ASP A 111 2.12 -0.12 3.20
N ILE A 112 2.82 0.74 2.46
CA ILE A 112 2.26 1.93 1.80
C ILE A 112 2.74 2.03 0.35
N TYR A 113 1.84 2.42 -0.56
CA TYR A 113 2.19 2.97 -1.87
C TYR A 113 1.80 4.44 -1.87
N ILE A 114 2.77 5.33 -2.08
CA ILE A 114 2.53 6.78 -2.21
C ILE A 114 2.92 7.25 -3.61
N PHE A 115 2.11 8.15 -4.15
CA PHE A 115 2.35 8.82 -5.42
C PHE A 115 1.87 10.26 -5.35
N SER A 116 2.74 11.25 -5.64
CA SER A 116 2.38 12.68 -5.47
C SER A 116 2.00 13.45 -6.73
N GLU A 117 2.05 12.81 -7.90
CA GLU A 117 1.69 13.43 -9.17
C GLU A 117 0.26 13.11 -9.62
N ASP A 118 -0.22 13.89 -10.57
CA ASP A 118 -1.58 13.79 -11.12
C ASP A 118 -1.66 12.84 -12.34
N THR A 119 -0.63 12.02 -12.58
CA THR A 119 -0.49 11.16 -13.77
C THR A 119 -0.94 9.71 -13.54
N THR A 120 -1.66 9.46 -12.45
CA THR A 120 -2.43 8.21 -12.29
C THR A 120 -3.89 8.49 -12.54
N PHE A 121 -4.59 7.52 -13.13
CA PHE A 121 -5.99 7.68 -13.48
C PHE A 121 -6.86 6.65 -12.76
N LYS A 122 -8.17 6.78 -12.92
CA LYS A 122 -9.14 5.87 -12.33
C LYS A 122 -8.93 4.40 -12.71
N TRP A 123 -8.53 4.12 -13.95
CA TRP A 123 -8.25 2.76 -14.41
C TRP A 123 -7.00 2.16 -13.77
N ASP A 124 -6.05 2.97 -13.31
CA ASP A 124 -4.84 2.48 -12.63
C ASP A 124 -5.13 2.03 -11.19
N SER A 125 -6.12 2.66 -10.54
CA SER A 125 -6.37 2.50 -9.10
C SER A 125 -7.61 1.67 -8.77
N CYS A 126 -8.67 1.69 -9.59
CA CYS A 126 -9.99 1.14 -9.24
C CYS A 126 -9.97 -0.34 -8.85
N ALA A 127 -9.31 -1.19 -9.63
CA ALA A 127 -9.24 -2.62 -9.34
C ALA A 127 -8.50 -2.90 -8.03
N ALA A 128 -7.34 -2.27 -7.83
CA ALA A 128 -6.55 -2.44 -6.61
C ALA A 128 -7.24 -1.86 -5.38
N HIS A 129 -7.88 -0.69 -5.51
CA HIS A 129 -8.66 -0.08 -4.43
C HIS A 129 -9.77 -1.02 -3.97
N ALA A 130 -10.50 -1.65 -4.89
CA ALA A 130 -11.54 -2.60 -4.53
C ALA A 130 -11.02 -3.84 -3.79
N ILE A 131 -9.84 -4.35 -4.17
CA ILE A 131 -9.18 -5.44 -3.45
C ILE A 131 -8.76 -4.98 -2.05
N LEU A 132 -8.10 -3.82 -1.94
CA LEU A 132 -7.68 -3.25 -0.65
C LEU A 132 -8.86 -3.02 0.29
N ARG A 133 -10.01 -2.55 -0.22
CA ARG A 133 -11.24 -2.40 0.57
C ARG A 133 -11.72 -3.72 1.17
N ALA A 134 -11.65 -4.81 0.42
CA ALA A 134 -11.99 -6.14 0.92
C ALA A 134 -11.03 -6.62 2.03
N MET A 135 -9.86 -6.00 2.18
CA MET A 135 -8.86 -6.30 3.21
C MET A 135 -8.92 -5.35 4.43
N GLY A 136 -9.85 -4.39 4.44
CA GLY A 136 -9.92 -3.33 5.47
C GLY A 136 -9.04 -2.11 5.18
N GLY A 137 -8.45 -2.05 3.99
CA GLY A 137 -7.62 -0.95 3.50
C GLY A 137 -8.38 -0.04 2.53
N GLY A 138 -7.62 0.69 1.72
CA GLY A 138 -8.17 1.58 0.72
C GLY A 138 -7.11 2.34 -0.08
N MET A 139 -7.60 3.32 -0.85
CA MET A 139 -6.78 4.33 -1.52
C MET A 139 -7.38 5.69 -1.23
N VAL A 140 -6.54 6.61 -0.76
CA VAL A 140 -6.93 7.97 -0.37
C VAL A 140 -6.20 9.02 -1.18
N ASP A 141 -6.81 10.19 -1.35
CA ASP A 141 -6.20 11.37 -1.96
C ASP A 141 -5.10 11.92 -1.04
N LEU A 142 -3.86 11.94 -1.54
CA LEU A 142 -2.69 12.38 -0.77
C LEU A 142 -2.82 13.85 -0.36
N ARG A 143 -3.12 14.74 -1.31
CA ARG A 143 -3.22 16.18 -1.04
C ARG A 143 -4.30 16.47 0.01
N ARG A 144 -5.47 15.85 -0.10
CA ARG A 144 -6.54 16.00 0.90
C ARG A 144 -6.14 15.44 2.27
N CYS A 145 -5.38 14.35 2.32
CA CYS A 145 -4.82 13.85 3.57
C CYS A 145 -3.86 14.87 4.23
N LEU A 146 -3.00 15.52 3.44
CA LEU A 146 -2.05 16.52 3.95
C LEU A 146 -2.72 17.82 4.42
N GLN A 147 -3.85 18.20 3.80
CA GLN A 147 -4.61 19.40 4.15
C GLN A 147 -5.59 19.19 5.32
N ARG A 148 -5.74 17.95 5.79
CA ARG A 148 -6.73 17.62 6.81
C ARG A 148 -6.26 18.08 8.19
N SER A 149 -6.97 19.04 8.78
CA SER A 149 -6.88 19.35 10.21
C SER A 149 -7.37 18.15 11.03
N SER A 150 -6.81 17.93 12.21
CA SER A 150 -7.19 16.83 13.13
C SER A 150 -8.68 16.82 13.53
N GLU A 151 -9.43 17.89 13.21
CA GLU A 151 -10.81 18.12 13.65
C GLU A 151 -11.86 17.80 12.57
N THR A 152 -11.48 17.67 11.30
CA THR A 152 -12.44 17.59 10.19
C THR A 152 -12.66 16.15 9.71
N GLY A 153 -13.51 15.43 10.45
CA GLY A 153 -14.19 14.22 9.99
C GLY A 153 -13.48 12.88 10.25
N LEU A 154 -14.26 11.91 10.74
CA LEU A 154 -13.82 10.53 10.98
C LEU A 154 -13.45 9.79 9.70
N ASP A 155 -13.88 10.24 8.52
CA ASP A 155 -13.69 9.52 7.27
C ASP A 155 -12.47 10.00 6.48
N LEU A 156 -11.67 9.04 6.02
CA LEU A 156 -10.52 9.28 5.16
C LEU A 156 -11.01 9.66 3.75
N PRO A 157 -10.31 10.58 3.05
CA PRO A 157 -10.69 11.03 1.71
C PRO A 157 -10.41 9.94 0.67
N GLN A 158 -11.25 8.91 0.61
CA GLN A 158 -11.15 7.81 -0.33
C GLN A 158 -11.28 8.31 -1.77
N LEU A 159 -10.54 7.68 -2.70
CA LEU A 159 -10.74 7.90 -4.12
C LEU A 159 -12.17 7.49 -4.54
N VAL A 160 -12.76 8.27 -5.44
CA VAL A 160 -14.08 8.00 -6.02
C VAL A 160 -13.98 7.88 -7.54
N TYR A 161 -14.76 6.95 -8.09
CA TYR A 161 -14.64 6.57 -9.50
C TYR A 161 -15.74 7.10 -10.40
N HIS A 162 -16.81 7.69 -9.84
CA HIS A 162 -17.96 8.16 -10.61
C HIS A 162 -17.91 9.64 -11.00
N VAL A 163 -17.11 10.48 -10.32
CA VAL A 163 -17.05 11.94 -10.56
C VAL A 163 -15.80 12.34 -11.33
N GLU A 164 -15.95 13.11 -12.40
CA GLU A 164 -14.82 13.66 -13.14
C GLU A 164 -14.23 14.92 -12.48
N ASN A 165 -13.01 15.28 -12.88
CA ASN A 165 -12.42 16.54 -12.47
C ASN A 165 -13.02 17.71 -13.26
N GLU A 166 -13.75 18.59 -12.58
CA GLU A 166 -14.32 19.80 -13.19
C GLU A 166 -13.22 20.67 -13.85
N GLY A 167 -13.52 21.17 -15.04
CA GLY A 167 -12.61 22.02 -15.82
C GLY A 167 -11.40 21.31 -16.45
N ALA A 168 -11.25 19.99 -16.29
CA ALA A 168 -10.22 19.23 -16.98
C ALA A 168 -10.67 18.84 -18.40
N VAL A 169 -9.70 18.67 -19.31
CA VAL A 169 -9.95 18.32 -20.72
C VAL A 169 -9.39 16.95 -21.02
N GLY A 170 -10.04 16.20 -21.92
CA GLY A 170 -9.55 14.91 -22.40
C GLY A 170 -9.41 13.86 -21.29
N VAL A 171 -8.24 13.21 -21.23
CA VAL A 171 -7.95 12.10 -20.31
C VAL A 171 -7.88 12.56 -18.85
N ASP A 172 -7.51 13.82 -18.62
CA ASP A 172 -7.28 14.40 -17.28
C ASP A 172 -8.58 14.57 -16.47
N ARG A 173 -9.74 14.45 -17.12
CA ARG A 173 -11.06 14.33 -16.46
C ARG A 173 -11.12 13.15 -15.50
N TRP A 174 -10.29 12.12 -15.73
CA TRP A 174 -10.26 10.89 -14.96
C TRP A 174 -8.96 10.69 -14.19
N ALA A 175 -8.13 11.74 -14.07
CA ALA A 175 -6.91 11.72 -13.26
C ALA A 175 -7.22 11.70 -11.75
N ASN A 176 -6.41 11.02 -10.97
CA ASN A 176 -6.40 11.11 -9.51
C ASN A 176 -5.60 12.37 -9.12
N LYS A 177 -6.25 13.53 -9.20
CA LYS A 177 -5.61 14.82 -8.84
C LYS A 177 -5.21 14.83 -7.37
N GLY A 178 -4.04 15.39 -7.08
CA GLY A 178 -3.49 15.47 -5.74
C GLY A 178 -2.69 14.24 -5.31
N GLY A 179 -2.51 13.25 -6.20
CA GLY A 179 -1.82 12.01 -5.89
C GLY A 179 -2.65 11.05 -5.02
N LEU A 180 -2.04 9.94 -4.62
CA LEU A 180 -2.72 8.90 -3.85
C LEU A 180 -1.81 8.24 -2.81
N ILE A 181 -2.46 7.65 -1.81
CA ILE A 181 -1.86 6.69 -0.88
C ILE A 181 -2.69 5.41 -0.89
N ALA A 182 -2.10 4.28 -1.24
CA ALA A 182 -2.69 2.96 -1.07
C ALA A 182 -2.18 2.30 0.20
N TYR A 183 -3.08 1.68 0.96
CA TYR A 183 -2.78 1.10 2.26
C TYR A 183 -3.68 -0.10 2.54
N ARG A 184 -3.18 -1.06 3.33
CA ARG A 184 -3.92 -2.28 3.70
C ARG A 184 -4.67 -2.17 5.03
N SER A 185 -4.19 -1.33 5.96
CA SER A 185 -4.80 -1.14 7.29
C SER A 185 -4.95 0.34 7.62
N ARG A 186 -6.17 0.74 8.01
CA ARG A 186 -6.47 2.12 8.42
C ARG A 186 -5.57 2.60 9.56
N LYS A 187 -5.34 1.75 10.57
CA LYS A 187 -4.47 2.07 11.71
C LYS A 187 -3.04 2.37 11.24
N GLN A 188 -2.52 1.57 10.31
CA GLN A 188 -1.18 1.79 9.75
C GLN A 188 -1.09 3.10 8.97
N LEU A 189 -2.13 3.44 8.18
CA LEU A 189 -2.17 4.72 7.46
C LEU A 189 -2.15 5.91 8.42
N GLU A 190 -2.98 5.89 9.47
CA GLU A 190 -3.07 7.00 10.43
C GLU A 190 -1.72 7.20 11.16
N THR A 191 -1.10 6.12 11.62
CA THR A 191 0.25 6.19 12.20
C THR A 191 1.28 6.70 11.18
N PHE A 192 1.24 6.21 9.95
CA PHE A 192 2.16 6.66 8.89
C PHE A 192 2.01 8.16 8.59
N LEU A 193 0.77 8.66 8.44
CA LEU A 193 0.50 10.08 8.20
C LEU A 193 0.99 10.96 9.36
N SER A 194 0.82 10.52 10.61
CA SER A 194 1.30 11.26 11.78
C SER A 194 2.82 11.44 11.80
N LEU A 195 3.57 10.53 11.18
CA LEU A 195 5.02 10.60 11.03
C LEU A 195 5.43 11.35 9.76
N LEU A 196 4.67 11.21 8.67
CA LEU A 196 5.01 11.82 7.38
C LEU A 196 4.79 13.33 7.36
N ILE A 197 3.65 13.82 7.86
CA ILE A 197 3.25 15.23 7.76
C ILE A 197 4.30 16.18 8.39
N PRO A 198 4.84 15.93 9.60
CA PRO A 198 5.88 16.78 10.17
C PRO A 198 7.17 16.82 9.36
N ASN A 199 7.46 15.77 8.60
CA ASN A 199 8.66 15.66 7.76
C ASN A 199 8.50 16.31 6.38
N LEU A 200 7.28 16.64 5.98
CA LEU A 200 6.97 17.36 4.73
C LEU A 200 6.91 18.88 4.92
N ALA A 201 6.67 19.35 6.15
CA ALA A 201 6.78 20.77 6.44
C ALA A 201 8.21 21.24 6.13
N PRO A 202 8.39 22.39 5.44
CA PRO A 202 9.72 22.95 5.28
C PRO A 202 10.31 23.10 6.67
N VAL A 203 11.49 22.50 6.88
CA VAL A 203 12.31 22.76 8.06
C VAL A 203 12.36 24.28 8.15
N GLY A 204 11.72 24.83 9.18
CA GLY A 204 11.59 26.27 9.33
C GLY A 204 12.97 26.89 9.12
N THR A 205 13.00 27.94 8.31
CA THR A 205 13.99 29.01 8.41
C THR A 205 14.11 29.37 9.89
N GLN A 206 15.05 28.74 10.59
CA GLN A 206 15.56 29.27 11.83
C GLN A 206 16.35 30.50 11.43
N THR A 207 15.70 31.65 11.65
CA THR A 207 16.32 32.98 11.69
C THR A 207 17.47 33.02 12.68
#